data_AF-A0A926S9B0-F1
#
_entry.id   AF-A0A926S9B0-F1
#
_cell.length_a   1.000
_cell.length_b   1.000
_cell.length_c   1.000
_cell.angle_alpha   90.00
_cell.angle_beta   90.00
_cell.angle_gamma   90.00
#
_symmetry.space_group_name_H-M   'P 1'
#
loop_
_entity.id
_entity.type
_entity.pdbx_description
1 polymer ?
#
loop_
_entity_poly.entity_id
_entity_poly.type
_entity_poly.pdbx_seq_one_letter_code
_entity_poly.pdbx_strand_id
1 'polypeptide(L)' 'MGCKGIGNRTEDGALHRDGQGISLDGYLEDCARFVIWFRSIVPQTQKLVSYAQGYNCHVELQAETTESEIIQVFLTLI' A
#
# COMPACT_ATOMS: atom_id res chain seq x y z
N MET A 1 -16.81 1.03 -10.90
CA MET A 1 -15.90 0.88 -12.07
C MET A 1 -14.61 0.36 -11.48
N GLY A 2 -14.31 -0.94 -11.60
CA GLY A 2 -13.08 -1.50 -11.06
C GLY A 2 -11.93 -1.30 -12.04
N CYS A 3 -10.76 -0.94 -11.53
CA CYS A 3 -9.53 -0.86 -12.32
C CYS A 3 -9.01 -2.28 -12.61
N LYS A 4 -8.42 -2.50 -13.79
CA LYS A 4 -7.69 -3.75 -14.08
C LYS A 4 -6.38 -3.68 -13.29
N GLY A 5 -6.18 -4.61 -12.35
CA GLY A 5 -5.00 -4.68 -11.51
C GLY A 5 -3.75 -5.15 -12.26
N ILE A 6 -2.64 -5.27 -11.54
CA ILE A 6 -1.36 -5.80 -12.05
C ILE A 6 -1.49 -7.33 -12.20
N GLY A 7 -1.62 -7.82 -13.43
CA GLY A 7 -1.88 -9.24 -13.73
C GLY A 7 -3.37 -9.54 -13.96
N ASN A 8 -3.75 -10.80 -14.09
CA ASN A 8 -5.15 -11.20 -14.36
C ASN A 8 -6.06 -11.05 -13.12
N ARG A 9 -5.66 -10.22 -12.14
CA ARG A 9 -6.33 -9.94 -10.86
C ARG A 9 -6.88 -8.53 -10.89
N THR A 10 -8.09 -8.32 -10.38
CA THR A 10 -8.68 -6.99 -10.22
C THR A 10 -8.27 -6.41 -8.87
N GLU A 11 -7.66 -5.24 -8.92
CA GLU A 11 -7.30 -4.41 -7.78
C GLU A 11 -8.16 -3.14 -7.88
N ASP A 12 -8.77 -2.70 -6.78
CA ASP A 12 -9.46 -1.41 -6.74
C ASP A 12 -8.67 -0.42 -5.89
N GLY A 13 -8.78 0.87 -6.23
CA GLY A 13 -8.05 1.92 -5.55
C GLY A 13 -8.72 3.27 -5.70
N ALA A 14 -8.68 4.05 -4.63
CA ALA A 14 -9.28 5.39 -4.60
C ALA A 14 -8.36 6.40 -3.93
N LEU A 15 -8.11 7.52 -4.61
CA LEU A 15 -7.49 8.68 -4.01
C LEU A 15 -8.52 9.38 -3.11
N HIS A 16 -8.13 9.69 -1.88
CA HIS A 16 -8.97 10.42 -0.94
C HIS A 16 -9.20 11.84 -1.45
N ARG A 17 -10.36 12.42 -1.14
CA ARG A 17 -10.77 13.74 -1.65
C ARG A 17 -9.82 14.87 -1.21
N ASP A 18 -9.18 14.71 -0.06
CA ASP A 18 -8.19 15.65 0.46
C ASP A 18 -6.79 15.47 -0.17
N GLY A 19 -6.61 14.45 -1.00
CA GLY A 19 -5.33 14.13 -1.65
C GLY A 19 -4.28 13.54 -0.71
N GLN A 20 -4.64 13.17 0.53
CA GLN A 20 -3.66 12.72 1.53
C GLN A 20 -3.58 11.21 1.69
N GLY A 21 -4.51 10.46 1.09
CA GLY A 21 -4.56 9.01 1.22
C GLY A 21 -4.93 8.30 -0.07
N ILE A 22 -4.46 7.07 -0.20
CA ILE A 22 -4.86 6.14 -1.25
C ILE A 22 -5.42 4.92 -0.52
N SER A 23 -6.68 4.60 -0.76
CA SER A 23 -7.26 3.31 -0.36
C SER A 23 -6.95 2.28 -1.44
N LEU A 24 -6.53 1.09 -1.04
CA LEU A 24 -6.30 -0.07 -1.91
C LEU A 24 -7.15 -1.22 -1.40
N ASP A 25 -7.82 -1.93 -2.31
CA ASP A 25 -8.55 -3.15 -2.05
C ASP A 25 -8.14 -4.21 -3.08
N GLY A 26 -7.54 -5.30 -2.62
CA GLY A 26 -6.84 -6.23 -3.49
C GLY A 26 -6.04 -7.27 -2.71
N TYR A 27 -5.20 -8.00 -3.42
CA TYR A 27 -4.33 -8.99 -2.80
C TYR A 27 -3.18 -8.28 -2.08
N LEU A 28 -2.82 -8.77 -0.89
CA LEU A 28 -1.80 -8.12 -0.06
C LEU A 28 -0.46 -7.94 -0.80
N GLU A 29 -0.06 -8.90 -1.63
CA GLU A 29 1.17 -8.84 -2.42
C GLU A 29 1.12 -7.78 -3.51
N ASP A 30 -0.03 -7.61 -4.14
CA ASP A 30 -0.24 -6.61 -5.18
C ASP A 30 -0.33 -5.20 -4.56
N CYS A 31 -1.01 -5.05 -3.43
CA CYS A 31 -0.99 -3.85 -2.60
C CYS A 31 0.44 -3.50 -2.15
N ALA A 32 1.22 -4.46 -1.67
CA ALA A 32 2.61 -4.24 -1.26
C ALA A 32 3.49 -3.74 -2.42
N ARG A 33 3.34 -4.34 -3.61
CA ARG A 33 4.00 -3.87 -4.85
C ARG A 33 3.64 -2.43 -5.19
N PHE A 34 2.35 -2.09 -5.15
CA PHE A 34 1.88 -0.74 -5.42
C PHE A 34 2.48 0.26 -4.45
N VAL A 35 2.47 -0.06 -3.16
CA VAL A 35 2.96 0.81 -2.08
C VAL A 35 4.46 1.10 -2.24
N ILE A 36 5.26 0.11 -2.62
CA ILE A 36 6.70 0.29 -2.87
C ILE A 36 6.95 1.14 -4.11
N TRP A 37 6.24 0.85 -5.21
CA TRP A 37 6.31 1.69 -6.40
C TRP A 37 5.95 3.14 -6.07
N PHE A 38 4.87 3.37 -5.32
CA PHE A 38 4.47 4.71 -4.90
C PHE A 38 5.55 5.38 -4.04
N ARG A 39 6.18 4.64 -3.12
CA ARG A 39 7.27 5.17 -2.31
C ARG A 39 8.48 5.58 -3.16
N SER A 40 8.75 4.88 -4.25
CA SER A 40 9.88 5.18 -5.16
C SER A 40 9.76 6.50 -5.91
N ILE A 41 8.53 6.99 -6.12
CA ILE A 41 8.25 8.23 -6.85
C ILE A 41 8.00 9.43 -5.93
N VAL A 42 7.59 9.19 -4.69
CA VAL A 42 7.33 10.27 -3.72
C VAL A 42 8.66 10.72 -3.09
N PRO A 43 8.93 12.05 -2.98
CA PRO A 43 10.14 12.56 -2.35
C PRO A 43 10.37 11.96 -0.95
N GLN A 44 11.64 11.69 -0.62
CA GLN A 44 11.97 11.03 0.65
C GLN A 44 11.61 11.89 1.87
N THR A 45 11.55 13.21 1.71
CA THR A 45 11.11 14.18 2.73
C THR A 45 9.63 14.05 3.10
N GLN A 46 8.80 13.49 2.22
CA GLN A 46 7.41 13.21 2.50
C GLN A 46 7.30 11.89 3.24
N LYS A 47 6.74 11.94 4.46
CA LYS A 47 6.41 10.74 5.23
C LYS A 47 5.24 10.02 4.57
N LEU A 48 5.36 8.72 4.41
CA LEU A 48 4.31 7.83 3.95
C LEU A 48 4.15 6.67 4.92
N VAL A 49 2.90 6.29 5.17
CA VAL A 49 2.55 5.19 6.06
C VAL A 49 1.53 4.31 5.34
N SER A 50 1.79 3.01 5.29
CA SER A 50 0.80 2.01 4.89
C SER A 50 0.15 1.45 6.14
N TYR A 51 -1.17 1.35 6.17
CA TYR A 51 -1.93 0.91 7.34
C TYR A 51 -3.13 0.06 6.93
N ALA A 52 -3.53 -0.84 7.82
CA ALA A 52 -4.69 -1.70 7.59
C ALA A 52 -5.98 -0.89 7.76
N GLN A 53 -7.07 -1.30 7.10
CA GLN A 53 -8.36 -0.62 7.20
C GLN A 53 -8.85 -0.44 8.66
N GLY A 54 -8.55 -1.41 9.54
CA GLY A 54 -8.89 -1.36 10.96
C GLY A 54 -7.89 -0.60 11.84
N TYR A 55 -6.85 0.01 11.25
CA TYR A 55 -5.74 0.69 11.93
C TYR A 55 -5.01 -0.18 12.99
N ASN A 56 -5.11 -1.50 12.86
CA ASN A 56 -4.52 -2.47 13.78
C ASN A 56 -3.03 -2.71 13.53
N CYS A 57 -2.54 -2.48 12.31
CA CYS A 57 -1.11 -2.42 11.98
C CYS A 57 -0.82 -1.26 11.04
N HIS A 58 0.44 -0.85 11.06
CA HIS A 58 1.00 0.09 10.10
C HIS A 58 2.49 -0.18 9.89
N VAL A 59 3.00 0.31 8.76
CA VAL A 59 4.42 0.35 8.42
C VAL A 59 4.76 1.74 7.85
N GLU A 60 5.78 2.38 8.41
CA GLU A 60 6.35 3.58 7.82
C GLU A 60 7.21 3.19 6.61
N LEU A 61 7.00 3.85 5.47
CA LEU A 61 7.67 3.49 4.23
C LEU A 61 8.97 4.28 4.07
N GLN A 62 10.08 3.56 4.13
CA GLN A 62 11.42 4.04 3.83
C GLN A 62 11.85 3.66 2.41
N ALA A 63 12.98 4.17 1.93
CA ALA A 63 13.46 3.89 0.58
C ALA A 63 13.79 2.40 0.37
N GLU A 64 14.22 1.74 1.45
CA GLU A 64 14.66 0.36 1.52
C GLU A 64 13.56 -0.62 1.95
N THR A 65 12.35 -0.12 2.26
CA THR A 65 11.22 -0.98 2.65
C THR A 65 10.89 -1.97 1.53
N THR A 66 10.82 -3.24 1.89
CA THR A 66 10.63 -4.37 0.98
C THR A 66 9.20 -4.92 1.00
N GLU A 67 8.81 -5.66 -0.05
CA GLU A 67 7.47 -6.28 -0.13
C GLU A 67 7.24 -7.24 1.05
N SER A 68 8.27 -8.04 1.37
CA SER A 68 8.24 -9.02 2.44
C SER A 68 8.02 -8.39 3.82
N GLU A 69 8.68 -7.25 4.11
CA GLU A 69 8.50 -6.54 5.38
C GLU A 69 7.06 -6.02 5.53
N ILE A 70 6.50 -5.44 4.47
CA ILE A 70 5.10 -5.01 4.44
C ILE A 70 4.21 -6.22 4.70
N ILE A 71 4.28 -7.25 3.85
CA ILE A 71 3.42 -8.45 3.95
C ILE A 71 3.49 -9.07 5.35
N GLN A 72 4.68 -9.19 5.92
CA GLN A 72 4.86 -9.76 7.26
C GLN A 72 4.13 -8.95 8.34
N VAL A 73 4.18 -7.61 8.30
CA VAL A 73 3.46 -6.76 9.26
C VAL A 73 1.95 -7.00 9.20
N PHE A 74 1.38 -7.14 8.01
CA PHE A 74 -0.06 -7.32 7.83
C PHE A 74 -0.55 -8.74 8.11
N LEU A 75 0.29 -9.77 7.91
CA LEU A 75 -0.05 -11.16 8.22
C LEU A 75 0.11 -11.52 9.71
N THR A 76 0.98 -10.81 10.46
CA THR A 76 1.26 -11.14 11.87
C THR A 76 0.08 -10.88 12.83
N LEU A 77 -0.99 -10.24 12.35
CA LEU A 77 -2.18 -9.90 13.15
C LEU A 77 -3.43 -10.73 12.80
N ILE A 78 -3.29 -11.77 11.99
CA ILE A 78 -4.34 -12.75 11.66
C ILE A 78 -4.13 -14.00 12.53
#